data_AF-A0A641AS09-F1
#
_entry.id   AF-A0A641AS09-F1
#
_cell.length_a   1.000
_cell.length_b   1.000
_cell.length_c   1.000
_cell.angle_alpha   90.00
_cell.angle_beta   90.00
_cell.angle_gamma   90.00
#
_symmetry.space_group_name_H-M   'P 1'
#
loop_
_entity.id
_entity.type
_entity.pdbx_description
1 polymer ?
#
loop_
_entity_poly.entity_id
_entity_poly.type
_entity_poly.pdbx_seq_one_letter_code
_entity_poly.pdbx_strand_id
1 'polypeptide(L)'
;MLAIYEVDPGGERLSVRIQEDWAIFTLSSEQVDAFLASMFPEGDQLLGDDVRVRLRSRADGVIADHAKSWAAFSDEIRSNNRYFPRAVPDGELLSRVLLNSVLHIDPDIDLYRARPCGTNLLTSDDMSAPPPELATGGRANPIGIPYLYLGYSEQTCIYETRVSNHSRVAVARFRPTRRVAVLNLADIAVPDFFSIPEVESVDDQISQVELYRYLCALSGELSKPVRSSDQPTDYIPTQYLCEMAKSLDLDGVLYSSSLDPGGRNVVLFDTGTAQCMGDPTTYQITSLTAEWTATT
;
A
#
# COMPACT_ATOMS: atom_id res chain seq x y z
N MET A 1 -2.19 0.31 -26.75
CA MET A 1 -1.96 -0.86 -25.88
C MET A 1 -0.64 -1.57 -26.17
N LEU A 2 -0.45 -2.25 -27.32
CA LEU A 2 0.82 -2.99 -27.52
C LEU A 2 2.06 -2.09 -27.71
N ALA A 3 1.85 -0.88 -28.22
CA ALA A 3 2.93 0.06 -28.54
C ALA A 3 3.78 0.51 -27.34
N ILE A 4 3.28 0.37 -26.11
CA ILE A 4 4.03 0.72 -24.90
C ILE A 4 4.99 -0.40 -24.46
N TYR A 5 4.99 -1.55 -25.12
CA TYR A 5 5.85 -2.69 -24.79
C TYR A 5 6.97 -2.89 -25.80
N GLU A 6 8.09 -3.40 -25.33
CA GLU A 6 9.22 -3.82 -26.14
C GLU A 6 9.75 -5.18 -25.70
N VAL A 7 10.40 -5.90 -26.62
CA VAL A 7 10.97 -7.22 -26.35
C VAL A 7 12.13 -7.09 -25.37
N ASP A 8 12.09 -7.91 -24.33
CA ASP A 8 13.18 -8.06 -23.36
C ASP A 8 13.22 -9.50 -22.85
N PRO A 9 14.31 -10.26 -23.07
CA PRO A 9 14.46 -11.62 -22.56
C PRO A 9 14.33 -11.75 -21.04
N GLY A 10 14.62 -10.68 -20.28
CA GLY A 10 14.45 -10.63 -18.83
C GLY A 10 13.04 -10.23 -18.38
N GLY A 11 12.15 -9.96 -19.31
CA GLY A 11 10.77 -9.57 -19.07
C GLY A 11 9.84 -10.76 -18.89
N GLU A 12 8.57 -10.51 -19.17
CA GLU A 12 7.47 -11.43 -18.87
C GLU A 12 6.61 -11.67 -20.11
N ARG A 13 5.75 -12.70 -20.08
CA ARG A 13 4.82 -12.94 -21.21
C ARG A 13 3.89 -11.73 -21.38
N LEU A 14 3.56 -11.38 -22.63
CA LEU A 14 2.74 -10.20 -22.93
C LEU A 14 1.38 -10.25 -22.23
N SER A 15 0.72 -11.41 -22.20
CA SER A 15 -0.55 -11.60 -21.47
C SER A 15 -0.45 -11.27 -19.98
N VAL A 16 0.62 -11.74 -19.33
CA VAL A 16 0.90 -11.45 -17.91
C VAL A 16 1.14 -9.96 -17.73
N ARG A 17 1.97 -9.33 -18.58
CA ARG A 17 2.25 -7.89 -18.48
C ARG A 17 1.02 -7.01 -18.69
N ILE A 18 0.22 -7.28 -19.72
CA ILE A 18 -1.00 -6.50 -19.96
C ILE A 18 -1.98 -6.67 -18.80
N GLN A 19 -2.11 -7.90 -18.27
CA GLN A 19 -3.00 -8.14 -17.14
C GLN A 19 -2.54 -7.43 -15.87
N GLU A 20 -1.25 -7.42 -15.57
CA GLU A 20 -0.73 -6.71 -14.40
C GLU A 20 -0.81 -5.18 -14.55
N ASP A 21 -0.58 -4.65 -15.75
CA ASP A 21 -0.52 -3.20 -15.99
C ASP A 21 -1.90 -2.55 -16.11
N TRP A 22 -2.87 -3.27 -16.68
CA TRP A 22 -4.17 -2.73 -17.06
C TRP A 22 -5.35 -3.45 -16.40
N ALA A 23 -5.15 -4.65 -15.87
CA ALA A 23 -6.20 -5.49 -15.26
C ALA A 23 -7.50 -5.61 -16.07
N ILE A 24 -7.41 -5.58 -17.40
CA ILE A 24 -8.56 -5.52 -18.31
C ILE A 24 -9.23 -6.88 -18.57
N PHE A 25 -8.57 -8.00 -18.24
CA PHE A 25 -9.14 -9.33 -18.46
C PHE A 25 -9.62 -9.96 -17.16
N THR A 26 -10.73 -10.69 -17.26
CA THR A 26 -11.21 -11.65 -16.25
C THR A 26 -10.83 -13.10 -16.58
N LEU A 27 -10.06 -13.28 -17.66
CA LEU A 27 -9.65 -14.55 -18.24
C LEU A 27 -8.34 -15.06 -17.62
N SER A 28 -8.06 -16.36 -17.75
CA SER A 28 -6.75 -16.91 -17.42
C SER A 28 -5.68 -16.43 -18.42
N SER A 29 -4.40 -16.45 -18.04
CA SER A 29 -3.32 -16.00 -18.93
C SER A 29 -3.30 -16.73 -20.28
N GLU A 30 -3.61 -18.03 -20.30
CA GLU A 30 -3.72 -18.83 -21.53
C GLU A 30 -4.88 -18.37 -22.43
N GLN A 31 -6.01 -18.02 -21.81
CA GLN A 31 -7.17 -17.47 -22.53
C GLN A 31 -6.88 -16.05 -23.05
N VAL A 32 -6.11 -15.25 -22.30
CA VAL A 32 -5.64 -13.94 -22.76
C VAL A 32 -4.71 -14.09 -23.95
N ASP A 33 -3.76 -15.03 -23.93
CA ASP A 33 -2.88 -15.30 -25.08
C ASP A 33 -3.67 -15.65 -26.34
N ALA A 34 -4.64 -16.57 -26.22
CA ALA A 34 -5.51 -16.95 -27.33
C ALA A 34 -6.37 -15.77 -27.84
N PHE A 35 -6.88 -14.95 -26.92
CA PHE A 35 -7.62 -13.74 -27.28
C PHE A 35 -6.75 -12.77 -28.06
N LEU A 36 -5.55 -12.44 -27.55
CA LEU A 36 -4.62 -11.53 -28.23
C LEU A 36 -4.21 -12.08 -29.60
N ALA A 37 -3.89 -13.37 -29.72
CA ALA A 37 -3.59 -13.99 -31.02
C ALA A 37 -4.75 -13.85 -32.03
N SER A 38 -6.01 -13.95 -31.56
CA SER A 38 -7.18 -13.76 -32.44
C SER A 38 -7.38 -12.32 -32.92
N MET A 39 -6.91 -11.33 -32.14
CA MET A 39 -7.00 -9.90 -32.47
C MET A 39 -5.93 -9.45 -33.49
N PHE A 40 -4.85 -10.23 -33.65
CA PHE A 40 -3.76 -9.96 -34.59
C PHE A 40 -3.54 -11.16 -35.53
N PRO A 41 -4.42 -11.39 -36.53
CA PRO A 41 -4.37 -12.58 -37.40
C PRO A 41 -3.11 -12.69 -38.27
N GLU A 42 -2.49 -11.54 -38.58
CA GLU A 42 -1.21 -11.47 -39.32
C GLU A 42 0.00 -11.73 -38.41
N GLY A 43 -0.24 -11.86 -37.09
CA GLY A 43 0.77 -11.99 -36.06
C GLY A 43 1.31 -10.63 -35.59
N ASP A 44 1.85 -10.61 -34.37
CA ASP A 44 2.67 -9.52 -33.84
C ASP A 44 3.93 -10.14 -33.25
N GLN A 45 5.08 -9.49 -33.41
CA GLN A 45 6.35 -9.96 -32.85
C GLN A 45 6.30 -10.16 -31.33
N LEU A 46 5.40 -9.46 -30.63
CA LEU A 46 5.24 -9.55 -29.18
C LEU A 46 4.40 -10.75 -28.73
N LEU A 47 3.72 -11.44 -29.65
CA LEU A 47 2.81 -12.56 -29.36
C LEU A 47 3.46 -13.94 -29.49
N GLY A 48 4.76 -14.04 -29.76
CA GLY A 48 5.46 -15.32 -29.81
C GLY A 48 5.53 -16.00 -28.44
N ASP A 49 5.41 -17.33 -28.41
CA ASP A 49 5.38 -18.12 -27.16
C ASP A 49 6.62 -17.90 -26.25
N ASP A 50 7.80 -17.79 -26.88
CA ASP A 50 9.07 -17.54 -26.20
C ASP A 50 9.41 -16.05 -26.07
N VAL A 51 8.55 -15.16 -26.56
CA VAL A 51 8.77 -13.72 -26.48
C VAL A 51 8.42 -13.25 -25.08
N ARG A 52 9.29 -12.40 -24.56
CA ARG A 52 9.14 -11.74 -23.27
C ARG A 52 9.22 -10.24 -23.52
N VAL A 53 8.43 -9.49 -22.77
CA VAL A 53 8.28 -8.06 -22.96
C VAL A 53 8.43 -7.33 -21.64
N ARG A 54 8.82 -6.06 -21.75
CA ARG A 54 8.78 -5.09 -20.68
C ARG A 54 8.12 -3.81 -21.17
N LEU A 55 7.78 -2.93 -20.23
CA LEU A 55 7.35 -1.58 -20.53
C LEU A 55 8.52 -0.81 -21.18
N ARG A 56 8.24 -0.08 -22.25
CA ARG A 56 9.19 0.82 -22.90
C ARG A 56 9.58 1.95 -21.97
N SER A 57 10.78 2.46 -22.18
CA SER A 57 11.17 3.73 -21.57
C SER A 57 10.57 4.90 -22.33
N ARG A 58 10.20 5.95 -21.59
CA ARG A 58 9.74 7.21 -22.17
C ARG A 58 10.85 7.86 -23.01
N ALA A 59 10.45 8.61 -24.04
CA ALA A 59 11.40 9.26 -24.95
C ALA A 59 12.28 10.33 -24.27
N ASP A 60 11.88 10.82 -23.10
CA ASP A 60 12.62 11.78 -22.27
C ASP A 60 13.77 11.15 -21.47
N GLY A 61 13.94 9.83 -21.51
CA GLY A 61 15.03 9.10 -20.84
C GLY A 61 14.88 9.02 -19.32
N VAL A 62 13.73 9.38 -18.75
CA VAL A 62 13.46 9.24 -17.31
C VAL A 62 13.34 7.75 -16.97
N ILE A 63 14.02 7.34 -15.91
CA ILE A 63 14.24 5.94 -15.52
C ILE A 63 12.90 5.21 -15.36
N ALA A 64 12.62 4.27 -16.27
CA ALA A 64 11.33 3.60 -16.45
C ALA A 64 10.96 2.57 -15.37
N ASP A 65 11.70 2.52 -14.25
CA ASP A 65 11.48 1.53 -13.20
C ASP A 65 11.66 2.14 -11.80
N HIS A 66 10.73 3.03 -11.46
CA HIS A 66 10.66 3.67 -10.14
C HIS A 66 10.47 2.66 -9.01
N ALA A 67 9.83 1.52 -9.27
CA ALA A 67 9.72 0.42 -8.32
C ALA A 67 11.10 -0.16 -7.98
N LYS A 68 11.96 -0.41 -8.97
CA LYS A 68 13.36 -0.82 -8.72
C LYS A 68 14.17 0.25 -8.00
N SER A 69 13.99 1.53 -8.36
CA SER A 69 14.64 2.64 -7.65
C SER A 69 14.26 2.67 -6.17
N TRP A 70 12.98 2.47 -5.87
CA TRP A 70 12.48 2.40 -4.50
C TRP A 70 13.01 1.17 -3.75
N ALA A 71 13.10 0.02 -4.42
CA ALA A 71 13.68 -1.18 -3.82
C ALA A 71 15.16 -0.98 -3.45
N ALA A 72 15.97 -0.44 -4.36
CA ALA A 72 17.38 -0.14 -4.09
C ALA A 72 17.56 0.86 -2.94
N PHE A 73 16.72 1.91 -2.91
CA PHE A 73 16.67 2.87 -1.81
C PHE A 73 16.33 2.19 -0.48
N SER A 74 15.27 1.38 -0.48
CA SER A 74 14.78 0.66 0.69
C SER A 74 15.85 -0.26 1.27
N ASP A 75 16.59 -0.96 0.43
CA ASP A 75 17.69 -1.83 0.85
C ASP A 75 18.86 -1.03 1.47
N GLU A 76 19.22 0.10 0.86
CA GLU A 76 20.28 0.98 1.36
C GLU A 76 19.95 1.54 2.74
N ILE A 77 18.75 2.12 2.93
CA ILE A 77 18.35 2.69 4.22
C ILE A 77 18.00 1.61 5.26
N ARG A 78 17.71 0.38 4.84
CA ARG A 78 17.52 -0.73 5.78
C ARG A 78 18.83 -1.10 6.44
N SER A 79 19.92 -1.22 5.66
CA SER A 79 21.11 -1.98 6.06
C SER A 79 22.47 -1.30 5.86
N ASN A 80 22.56 -0.21 5.10
CA ASN A 80 23.84 0.40 4.69
C ASN A 80 23.98 1.85 5.13
N ASN A 81 23.21 2.78 4.55
CA ASN A 81 23.35 4.22 4.79
C ASN A 81 21.99 4.91 4.89
N ARG A 82 21.53 5.15 6.13
CA ARG A 82 20.22 5.75 6.41
C ARG A 82 20.13 7.24 6.21
N TYR A 83 21.15 7.95 6.65
CA TYR A 83 21.04 9.40 6.84
C TYR A 83 21.53 10.16 5.62
N PHE A 84 22.40 9.55 4.81
CA PHE A 84 22.92 10.14 3.56
C PHE A 84 22.90 9.13 2.40
N PRO A 85 21.75 8.50 2.11
CA PRO A 85 21.61 7.50 1.05
C PRO A 85 22.01 8.06 -0.32
N ARG A 86 22.54 7.19 -1.18
CA ARG A 86 22.90 7.52 -2.57
C ARG A 86 21.83 7.11 -3.57
N ALA A 87 21.03 6.10 -3.24
CA ALA A 87 19.95 5.59 -4.07
C ALA A 87 18.62 6.33 -3.84
N VAL A 88 18.64 7.57 -3.35
CA VAL A 88 17.42 8.35 -3.09
C VAL A 88 16.59 8.47 -4.37
N PRO A 89 15.29 8.12 -4.35
CA PRO A 89 14.41 8.32 -5.49
C PRO A 89 14.28 9.81 -5.83
N ASP A 90 13.87 10.10 -7.06
CA ASP A 90 13.50 11.47 -7.44
C ASP A 90 12.34 11.96 -6.53
N GLY A 91 12.65 12.95 -5.68
CA GLY A 91 11.71 13.48 -4.71
C GLY A 91 10.56 14.26 -5.32
N GLU A 92 10.76 14.93 -6.46
CA GLU A 92 9.70 15.67 -7.15
C GLU A 92 8.71 14.71 -7.78
N LEU A 93 9.24 13.68 -8.46
CA LEU A 93 8.42 12.60 -9.00
C LEU A 93 7.66 11.87 -7.89
N LEU A 94 8.33 11.46 -6.81
CA LEU A 94 7.69 10.78 -5.69
C LEU A 94 6.58 11.65 -5.10
N SER A 95 6.83 12.95 -4.88
CA SER A 95 5.81 13.87 -4.38
C SER A 95 4.59 13.92 -5.30
N ARG A 96 4.80 14.02 -6.62
CA ARG A 96 3.71 14.00 -7.62
C ARG A 96 2.95 12.68 -7.59
N VAL A 97 3.64 11.55 -7.47
CA VAL A 97 3.05 10.21 -7.38
C VAL A 97 2.13 10.12 -6.16
N LEU A 98 2.59 10.56 -4.99
CA LEU A 98 1.83 10.52 -3.75
C LEU A 98 0.59 11.44 -3.81
N LEU A 99 0.77 12.67 -4.31
CA LEU A 99 -0.31 13.66 -4.40
C LEU A 99 -1.40 13.28 -5.41
N ASN A 100 -1.06 12.50 -6.44
CA ASN A 100 -2.05 11.94 -7.37
C ASN A 100 -2.87 10.80 -6.77
N SER A 101 -2.52 10.30 -5.58
CA SER A 101 -3.20 9.19 -4.92
C SER A 101 -3.74 9.61 -3.55
N VAL A 102 -4.43 10.75 -3.48
CA VAL A 102 -5.01 11.25 -2.24
C VAL A 102 -6.50 10.92 -2.14
N LEU A 103 -6.91 10.34 -1.02
CA LEU A 103 -8.30 10.13 -0.64
C LEU A 103 -8.66 11.04 0.54
N HIS A 104 -9.93 11.47 0.60
CA HIS A 104 -10.42 12.26 1.71
C HIS A 104 -11.36 11.43 2.59
N ILE A 105 -11.15 11.47 3.91
CA ILE A 105 -12.05 10.86 4.89
C ILE A 105 -12.85 11.98 5.56
N ASP A 106 -14.17 11.88 5.48
CA ASP A 106 -15.07 12.88 6.04
C ASP A 106 -15.30 12.66 7.55
N PRO A 107 -15.65 13.71 8.33
CA PRO A 107 -15.79 13.63 9.80
C PRO A 107 -16.85 12.68 10.33
N ASP A 108 -17.82 12.28 9.49
CA ASP A 108 -18.91 11.37 9.84
C ASP A 108 -18.54 9.89 9.67
N ILE A 109 -17.39 9.60 9.06
CA ILE A 109 -16.88 8.24 8.90
C ILE A 109 -16.39 7.72 10.25
N ASP A 110 -17.00 6.62 10.69
CA ASP A 110 -16.57 5.88 11.87
C ASP A 110 -15.28 5.10 11.55
N LEU A 111 -14.26 5.33 12.37
CA LEU A 111 -13.00 4.58 12.38
C LEU A 111 -12.88 3.85 13.72
N TYR A 112 -12.04 2.84 13.79
CA TYR A 112 -11.97 1.96 14.95
C TYR A 112 -10.52 1.75 15.37
N ARG A 113 -10.33 1.47 16.65
CA ARG A 113 -9.06 0.98 17.18
C ARG A 113 -9.28 -0.09 18.21
N ALA A 114 -8.53 -1.16 18.11
CA ALA A 114 -8.54 -2.25 19.06
C ALA A 114 -7.25 -2.27 19.90
N ARG A 115 -7.36 -2.55 21.19
CA ARG A 115 -6.22 -2.78 22.10
C ARG A 115 -6.43 -4.08 22.87
N PRO A 116 -5.44 -4.99 22.93
CA PRO A 116 -5.45 -6.09 23.87
C PRO A 116 -5.63 -5.55 25.30
N CYS A 117 -6.48 -6.18 26.10
CA CYS A 117 -6.71 -5.79 27.48
C CYS A 117 -6.76 -7.02 28.41
N GLY A 118 -6.39 -6.79 29.67
CA GLY A 118 -6.42 -7.81 30.71
C GLY A 118 -7.78 -7.88 31.42
N THR A 119 -7.75 -7.96 32.74
CA THR A 119 -8.96 -7.89 33.57
C THR A 119 -9.53 -6.47 33.65
N ASN A 120 -8.64 -5.48 33.62
CA ASN A 120 -9.00 -4.06 33.76
C ASN A 120 -9.70 -3.57 32.50
N LEU A 121 -10.78 -2.81 32.70
CA LEU A 121 -11.46 -2.12 31.62
C LEU A 121 -10.60 -0.92 31.19
N LEU A 122 -10.46 -0.75 29.88
CA LEU A 122 -9.85 0.45 29.31
C LEU A 122 -10.91 1.54 29.18
N THR A 123 -10.48 2.78 29.29
CA THR A 123 -11.29 3.99 29.09
C THR A 123 -10.93 4.65 27.76
N SER A 124 -11.69 5.66 27.36
CA SER A 124 -11.37 6.46 26.16
C SER A 124 -9.94 7.05 26.18
N ASP A 125 -9.43 7.47 27.34
CA ASP A 125 -8.06 8.00 27.50
C ASP A 125 -6.98 6.94 27.20
N ASP A 126 -7.30 5.67 27.42
CA ASP A 126 -6.41 4.55 27.11
C ASP A 126 -6.41 4.17 25.63
N MET A 127 -7.24 4.77 24.78
CA MET A 127 -7.40 4.33 23.38
C MET A 127 -6.63 5.18 22.38
N SER A 128 -6.03 6.31 22.80
CA SER A 128 -5.17 7.14 21.95
C SER A 128 -3.76 6.56 21.78
N ALA A 129 -2.95 7.14 20.90
CA ALA A 129 -1.55 6.73 20.72
C ALA A 129 -0.75 7.00 22.01
N PRO A 130 0.29 6.20 22.32
CA PRO A 130 1.15 6.47 23.46
C PRO A 130 1.81 7.85 23.31
N PRO A 131 2.18 8.52 24.41
CA PRO A 131 2.94 9.77 24.34
C PRO A 131 4.33 9.53 23.73
N PRO A 132 5.02 10.58 23.23
CA PRO A 132 6.32 10.45 22.55
C PRO A 132 7.35 9.61 23.30
N GLU A 133 7.43 9.72 24.62
CA GLU A 133 8.41 9.00 25.46
C GLU A 133 8.18 7.48 25.47
N LEU A 134 6.96 7.03 25.14
CA LEU A 134 6.54 5.63 25.10
C LEU A 134 6.24 5.14 23.67
N ALA A 135 6.36 6.02 22.67
CA ALA A 135 6.09 5.68 21.28
C ALA A 135 7.20 4.81 20.70
N THR A 136 6.94 3.50 20.61
CA THR A 136 7.82 2.55 19.93
C THR A 136 7.72 2.69 18.42
N GLY A 137 8.79 2.35 17.69
CA GLY A 137 8.77 2.31 16.23
C GLY A 137 7.81 1.24 15.69
N GLY A 138 6.93 1.62 14.77
CA GLY A 138 6.02 0.75 14.05
C GLY A 138 6.24 0.82 12.55
N ARG A 139 5.29 0.27 11.76
CA ARG A 139 5.36 0.32 10.28
C ARG A 139 5.44 1.73 9.74
N ALA A 140 4.58 2.60 10.24
CA ALA A 140 4.46 3.97 9.76
C ALA A 140 5.26 4.96 10.61
N ASN A 141 5.29 4.75 11.92
CA ASN A 141 5.82 5.75 12.85
C ASN A 141 7.26 5.42 13.28
N PRO A 142 8.19 6.39 13.21
CA PRO A 142 9.48 6.28 13.86
C PRO A 142 9.38 6.16 15.39
N ILE A 143 10.44 5.65 16.01
CA ILE A 143 10.56 5.68 17.47
C ILE A 143 10.51 7.12 17.99
N GLY A 144 9.78 7.35 19.08
CA GLY A 144 9.61 8.68 19.67
C GLY A 144 8.57 9.57 18.97
N ILE A 145 7.98 9.12 17.86
CA ILE A 145 6.97 9.87 17.12
C ILE A 145 5.64 9.09 17.17
N PRO A 146 4.62 9.58 17.90
CA PRO A 146 3.36 8.87 18.03
C PRO A 146 2.45 9.13 16.83
N TYR A 147 2.04 8.05 16.15
CA TYR A 147 0.95 8.08 15.17
C TYR A 147 -0.25 7.29 15.68
N LEU A 148 -1.44 7.66 15.22
CA LEU A 148 -2.69 7.00 15.58
C LEU A 148 -3.10 6.00 14.50
N TYR A 149 -3.02 4.71 14.82
CA TYR A 149 -3.45 3.62 13.95
C TYR A 149 -4.94 3.32 14.19
N LEU A 150 -5.72 3.35 13.12
CA LEU A 150 -7.16 3.08 13.08
C LEU A 150 -7.49 2.11 11.93
N GLY A 151 -8.69 1.55 11.93
CA GLY A 151 -9.23 0.76 10.82
C GLY A 151 -10.68 1.11 10.51
N TYR A 152 -11.15 0.70 9.33
CA TYR A 152 -12.51 0.97 8.86
C TYR A 152 -13.56 0.00 9.43
N SER A 153 -13.14 -1.07 10.10
CA SER A 153 -14.06 -1.98 10.76
C SER A 153 -13.50 -2.48 12.09
N GLU A 154 -14.40 -2.81 13.03
CA GLU A 154 -14.03 -3.44 14.29
C GLU A 154 -13.33 -4.79 14.06
N GLN A 155 -13.81 -5.57 13.08
CA GLN A 155 -13.24 -6.87 12.71
C GLN A 155 -11.78 -6.74 12.30
N THR A 156 -11.47 -5.84 11.36
CA THR A 156 -10.10 -5.58 10.90
C THR A 156 -9.21 -5.21 12.08
N CYS A 157 -9.68 -4.30 12.95
CA CYS A 157 -8.91 -3.87 14.11
C CYS A 157 -8.65 -5.02 15.10
N ILE A 158 -9.65 -5.87 15.35
CA ILE A 158 -9.48 -7.04 16.22
C ILE A 158 -8.44 -8.00 15.62
N TYR A 159 -8.47 -8.28 14.33
CA TYR A 159 -7.46 -9.13 13.68
C TYR A 159 -6.05 -8.54 13.80
N GLU A 160 -5.90 -7.23 13.62
CA GLU A 160 -4.60 -6.55 13.77
C GLU A 160 -4.04 -6.61 15.21
N THR A 161 -4.87 -6.86 16.23
CA THR A 161 -4.36 -7.09 17.61
C THR A 161 -3.62 -8.42 17.79
N ARG A 162 -3.85 -9.40 16.90
CA ARG A 162 -3.19 -10.72 16.90
C ARG A 162 -3.29 -11.47 18.23
N VAL A 163 -4.33 -11.19 19.03
CA VAL A 163 -4.55 -11.89 20.29
C VAL A 163 -4.89 -13.35 20.08
N SER A 164 -4.61 -14.21 21.07
CA SER A 164 -5.01 -15.62 21.03
C SER A 164 -6.48 -15.84 21.39
N ASN A 165 -6.99 -17.04 21.13
CA ASN A 165 -8.29 -17.49 21.66
C ASN A 165 -8.40 -17.21 23.16
N HIS A 166 -9.62 -16.86 23.60
CA HIS A 166 -9.97 -16.53 24.98
C HIS A 166 -9.30 -15.27 25.57
N SER A 167 -8.61 -14.48 24.74
CA SER A 167 -8.13 -13.15 25.12
C SER A 167 -9.26 -12.12 25.12
N ARG A 168 -9.02 -10.96 25.75
CA ARG A 168 -9.93 -9.82 25.70
C ARG A 168 -9.32 -8.70 24.86
N VAL A 169 -10.18 -8.00 24.13
CA VAL A 169 -9.82 -6.86 23.30
C VAL A 169 -10.83 -5.74 23.55
N ALA A 170 -10.34 -4.54 23.82
CA ALA A 170 -11.14 -3.33 23.89
C ALA A 170 -11.14 -2.65 22.52
N VAL A 171 -12.32 -2.29 22.01
CA VAL A 171 -12.49 -1.61 20.71
C VAL A 171 -13.16 -0.27 20.95
N ALA A 172 -12.48 0.80 20.55
CA ALA A 172 -13.02 2.15 20.59
C ALA A 172 -13.34 2.64 19.18
N ARG A 173 -14.37 3.48 19.11
CA ARG A 173 -14.76 4.19 17.91
C ARG A 173 -14.14 5.59 17.90
N PHE A 174 -13.65 6.00 16.75
CA PHE A 174 -13.04 7.30 16.49
C PHE A 174 -13.76 7.99 15.33
N ARG A 175 -13.72 9.31 15.31
CA ARG A 175 -14.11 10.13 14.15
C ARG A 175 -13.07 11.19 13.85
N PRO A 176 -12.78 11.47 12.57
CA PRO A 176 -12.01 12.64 12.20
C PRO A 176 -12.66 13.92 12.72
N THR A 177 -11.87 14.86 13.22
CA THR A 177 -12.36 16.17 13.71
C THR A 177 -12.66 17.16 12.58
N ARG A 178 -12.14 16.87 11.40
CA ARG A 178 -12.32 17.59 10.14
C ARG A 178 -12.15 16.61 8.99
N ARG A 179 -12.37 17.08 7.77
CA ARG A 179 -12.00 16.32 6.58
C ARG A 179 -10.48 16.11 6.57
N VAL A 180 -10.05 14.86 6.38
CA VAL A 180 -8.63 14.49 6.39
C VAL A 180 -8.18 14.01 5.02
N ALA A 181 -7.01 14.46 4.58
CA ALA A 181 -6.40 14.06 3.32
C ALA A 181 -5.36 12.98 3.60
N VAL A 182 -5.56 11.77 3.07
CA VAL A 182 -4.66 10.64 3.31
C VAL A 182 -4.11 10.12 1.98
N LEU A 183 -2.85 9.70 2.00
CA LEU A 183 -2.27 8.93 0.89
C LEU A 183 -3.01 7.59 0.79
N ASN A 184 -3.59 7.28 -0.36
CA ASN A 184 -4.34 6.07 -0.61
C ASN A 184 -3.44 4.99 -1.24
N LEU A 185 -3.01 4.04 -0.42
CA LEU A 185 -2.31 2.83 -0.86
C LEU A 185 -3.17 1.56 -0.73
N ALA A 186 -4.44 1.70 -0.32
CA ALA A 186 -5.35 0.55 -0.22
C ALA A 186 -6.09 0.30 -1.53
N ASP A 187 -6.61 1.37 -2.14
CA ASP A 187 -7.48 1.31 -3.31
C ASP A 187 -6.80 2.00 -4.49
N ILE A 188 -5.67 1.46 -4.94
CA ILE A 188 -4.93 2.00 -6.09
C ILE A 188 -5.74 1.73 -7.35
N ALA A 189 -6.18 2.80 -8.02
CA ALA A 189 -6.88 2.69 -9.28
C ALA A 189 -5.95 2.15 -10.36
N VAL A 190 -6.39 1.08 -11.03
CA VAL A 190 -5.72 0.57 -12.22
C VAL A 190 -5.84 1.61 -13.34
N PRO A 191 -4.79 1.82 -14.16
CA PRO A 191 -4.88 2.69 -15.32
C PRO A 191 -6.04 2.27 -16.23
N ASP A 192 -6.96 3.19 -16.48
CA ASP A 192 -8.07 2.92 -17.40
C ASP A 192 -7.62 3.21 -18.83
N PHE A 193 -7.23 2.15 -19.54
CA PHE A 193 -6.84 2.20 -20.95
C PHE A 193 -7.89 2.89 -21.84
N PHE A 194 -9.18 2.79 -21.51
CA PHE A 194 -10.28 3.34 -22.31
C PHE A 194 -10.64 4.78 -21.93
N SER A 195 -10.19 5.26 -20.77
CA SER A 195 -10.34 6.67 -20.37
C SER A 195 -9.34 7.61 -21.05
N ILE A 196 -8.33 7.03 -21.72
CA ILE A 196 -7.26 7.75 -22.40
C ILE A 196 -7.85 8.46 -23.63
N PRO A 197 -7.89 9.80 -23.66
CA PRO A 197 -8.37 10.53 -24.83
C PRO A 197 -7.56 10.13 -26.07
N GLU A 198 -8.16 10.09 -27.25
CA GLU A 198 -7.51 9.74 -28.54
C GLU A 198 -6.25 10.59 -28.87
N VAL A 199 -5.97 11.64 -28.09
CA VAL A 199 -4.90 12.62 -28.27
C VAL A 199 -3.66 12.34 -27.40
N GLU A 200 -3.72 11.41 -26.43
CA GLU A 200 -2.57 11.10 -25.58
C GLU A 200 -1.54 10.19 -26.27
N SER A 201 -0.26 10.50 -26.05
CA SER A 201 0.88 9.84 -26.68
C SER A 201 1.19 8.46 -26.06
N VAL A 202 2.03 7.67 -26.73
CA VAL A 202 2.57 6.41 -26.15
C VAL A 202 3.29 6.68 -24.82
N ASP A 203 3.95 7.84 -24.69
CA ASP A 203 4.66 8.23 -23.46
C ASP A 203 3.69 8.52 -22.29
N ASP A 204 2.49 9.04 -22.56
CA ASP A 204 1.47 9.26 -21.53
C ASP A 204 0.92 7.93 -21.00
N GLN A 205 0.67 6.97 -21.89
CA GLN A 205 0.28 5.59 -21.50
C GLN A 205 1.37 4.92 -20.66
N ILE A 206 2.64 5.05 -21.05
CA ILE A 206 3.77 4.54 -20.26
C ILE A 206 3.79 5.21 -18.88
N SER A 207 3.63 6.53 -18.82
CA SER A 207 3.65 7.29 -17.56
C SER A 207 2.56 6.84 -16.58
N GLN A 208 1.35 6.55 -17.06
CA GLN A 208 0.26 6.06 -16.21
C GLN A 208 0.56 4.68 -15.62
N VAL A 209 1.08 3.76 -16.44
CA VAL A 209 1.47 2.41 -15.99
C VAL A 209 2.65 2.49 -15.02
N GLU A 210 3.65 3.34 -15.28
CA GLU A 210 4.78 3.58 -14.37
C GLU A 210 4.31 4.09 -13.00
N LEU A 211 3.41 5.07 -12.98
CA LEU A 211 2.83 5.62 -11.76
C LEU A 211 2.07 4.56 -10.97
N TYR A 212 1.22 3.78 -11.65
CA TYR A 212 0.46 2.69 -11.04
C TYR A 212 1.39 1.64 -10.42
N ARG A 213 2.37 1.14 -11.18
CA ARG A 213 3.37 0.19 -10.68
C ARG A 213 4.12 0.72 -9.47
N TYR A 214 4.45 2.02 -9.48
CA TYR A 214 5.14 2.64 -8.35
C TYR A 214 4.25 2.64 -7.10
N LEU A 215 3.00 3.08 -7.22
CA LEU A 215 2.03 3.03 -6.11
C LEU A 215 1.84 1.59 -5.59
N CYS A 216 1.73 0.60 -6.48
CA CYS A 216 1.62 -0.81 -6.08
C CYS A 216 2.85 -1.28 -5.29
N ALA A 217 4.06 -0.89 -5.70
CA ALA A 217 5.27 -1.20 -4.95
C ALA A 217 5.27 -0.56 -3.55
N LEU A 218 4.88 0.71 -3.46
CA LEU A 218 4.76 1.43 -2.18
C LEU A 218 3.69 0.82 -1.25
N SER A 219 2.54 0.45 -1.82
CA SER A 219 1.45 -0.24 -1.10
C SER A 219 1.89 -1.61 -0.57
N GLY A 220 2.63 -2.36 -1.38
CA GLY A 220 3.18 -3.66 -1.01
C GLY A 220 4.05 -3.57 0.24
N GLU A 221 4.87 -2.51 0.39
CA GLU A 221 5.72 -2.34 1.57
C GLU A 221 4.91 -2.18 2.87
N LEU A 222 3.86 -1.36 2.87
CA LEU A 222 3.01 -1.13 4.05
C LEU A 222 2.09 -2.31 4.38
N SER A 223 1.70 -3.09 3.36
CA SER A 223 0.73 -4.19 3.47
C SER A 223 1.37 -5.57 3.73
N LYS A 224 2.71 -5.69 3.78
CA LYS A 224 3.41 -6.94 4.11
C LYS A 224 2.93 -7.51 5.46
N PRO A 225 2.66 -8.80 5.66
CA PRO A 225 2.27 -9.31 6.98
C PRO A 225 3.37 -9.10 8.05
N VAL A 226 3.01 -8.66 9.27
CA VAL A 226 3.98 -8.59 10.39
C VAL A 226 4.42 -10.00 10.76
N ARG A 227 5.71 -10.24 10.86
CA ARG A 227 6.30 -11.48 11.36
C ARG A 227 6.98 -11.24 12.70
N SER A 228 7.04 -12.27 13.53
CA SER A 228 7.79 -12.22 14.79
C SER A 228 9.30 -12.04 14.58
N SER A 229 9.80 -12.31 13.37
CA SER A 229 11.18 -12.12 12.96
C SER A 229 11.49 -10.73 12.41
N ASP A 230 10.48 -9.86 12.24
CA ASP A 230 10.68 -8.52 11.68
C ASP A 230 11.56 -7.69 12.61
N GLN A 231 12.58 -7.07 12.04
CA GLN A 231 13.49 -6.19 12.76
C GLN A 231 12.97 -4.75 12.72
N PRO A 232 13.28 -3.90 13.72
CA PRO A 232 12.94 -2.48 13.65
C PRO A 232 13.46 -1.79 12.39
N THR A 233 14.58 -2.27 11.86
CA THR A 233 15.16 -1.80 10.60
C THR A 233 14.26 -2.04 9.39
N ASP A 234 13.38 -3.04 9.46
CA ASP A 234 12.55 -3.44 8.34
C ASP A 234 11.45 -2.43 8.02
N TYR A 235 11.09 -1.60 9.00
CA TYR A 235 10.08 -0.55 8.87
C TYR A 235 10.66 0.80 8.45
N ILE A 236 11.97 0.93 8.29
CA ILE A 236 12.60 2.21 7.94
C ILE A 236 12.09 2.73 6.59
N PRO A 237 11.97 1.92 5.53
CA PRO A 237 11.43 2.41 4.26
C PRO A 237 9.98 2.89 4.35
N THR A 238 9.13 2.17 5.08
CA THR A 238 7.73 2.56 5.26
C THR A 238 7.59 3.78 6.15
N GLN A 239 8.43 3.94 7.18
CA GLN A 239 8.51 5.15 7.99
C GLN A 239 8.97 6.35 7.18
N TYR A 240 9.96 6.17 6.30
CA TYR A 240 10.40 7.23 5.38
C TYR A 240 9.24 7.66 4.46
N LEU A 241 8.51 6.71 3.88
CA LEU A 241 7.34 6.99 3.05
C LEU A 241 6.28 7.80 3.82
N CYS A 242 5.99 7.43 5.07
CA CYS A 242 5.02 8.13 5.90
C CYS A 242 5.47 9.56 6.26
N GLU A 243 6.73 9.76 6.66
CA GLU A 243 7.24 11.11 6.95
C GLU A 243 7.37 11.96 5.67
N MET A 244 7.62 11.34 4.50
CA MET A 244 7.51 12.02 3.20
C MET A 244 6.08 12.48 2.92
N ALA A 245 5.08 11.60 3.06
CA ALA A 245 3.67 11.95 2.90
C ALA A 245 3.25 13.08 3.86
N LYS A 246 3.71 13.02 5.12
CA LYS A 246 3.50 14.08 6.11
C LYS A 246 4.15 15.41 5.71
N SER A 247 5.32 15.39 5.08
CA SER A 247 6.00 16.60 4.58
C SER A 247 5.27 17.26 3.40
N LEU A 248 4.32 16.55 2.78
CA LEU A 248 3.44 17.04 1.72
C LEU A 248 2.07 17.49 2.25
N ASP A 249 1.98 17.78 3.56
CA ASP A 249 0.76 18.21 4.26
C ASP A 249 -0.40 17.20 4.21
N LEU A 250 -0.10 15.91 4.00
CA LEU A 250 -1.09 14.84 4.18
C LEU A 250 -1.26 14.52 5.67
N ASP A 251 -2.45 14.12 6.06
CA ASP A 251 -2.83 13.79 7.44
C ASP A 251 -2.47 12.37 7.84
N GLY A 252 -2.25 11.49 6.86
CA GLY A 252 -2.07 10.08 7.11
C GLY A 252 -1.88 9.23 5.86
N VAL A 253 -1.86 7.91 6.06
CA VAL A 253 -1.81 6.91 5.00
C VAL A 253 -2.89 5.86 5.21
N LEU A 254 -3.67 5.59 4.17
CA LEU A 254 -4.63 4.50 4.06
C LEU A 254 -3.96 3.31 3.37
N TYR A 255 -4.04 2.12 3.95
CA TYR A 255 -3.41 0.90 3.43
C TYR A 255 -4.24 -0.34 3.72
N SER A 256 -4.04 -1.39 2.93
CA SER A 256 -4.78 -2.65 3.05
C SER A 256 -4.32 -3.45 4.27
N SER A 257 -5.27 -4.11 4.95
CA SER A 257 -4.93 -5.05 6.03
C SER A 257 -4.28 -6.31 5.45
N SER A 258 -3.22 -6.77 6.11
CA SER A 258 -2.57 -8.04 5.80
C SER A 258 -3.29 -9.26 6.38
N LEU A 259 -4.24 -9.04 7.29
CA LEU A 259 -4.94 -10.08 8.06
C LEU A 259 -6.43 -10.19 7.74
N ASP A 260 -7.00 -9.17 7.09
CA ASP A 260 -8.41 -9.10 6.73
C ASP A 260 -8.53 -8.78 5.24
N PRO A 261 -8.81 -9.77 4.37
CA PRO A 261 -9.02 -9.51 2.95
C PRO A 261 -10.12 -8.47 2.71
N GLY A 262 -9.77 -7.34 2.10
CA GLY A 262 -10.68 -6.20 1.89
C GLY A 262 -10.78 -5.24 3.09
N GLY A 263 -10.16 -5.57 4.23
CA GLY A 263 -10.03 -4.67 5.37
C GLY A 263 -9.06 -3.53 5.08
N ARG A 264 -9.39 -2.34 5.59
CA ARG A 264 -8.59 -1.12 5.40
C ARG A 264 -8.16 -0.55 6.74
N ASN A 265 -6.89 -0.17 6.81
CA ASN A 265 -6.27 0.51 7.94
C ASN A 265 -5.88 1.92 7.54
N VAL A 266 -5.96 2.86 8.47
CA VAL A 266 -5.46 4.22 8.30
C VAL A 266 -4.56 4.58 9.47
N VAL A 267 -3.41 5.16 9.17
CA VAL A 267 -2.54 5.77 10.18
C VAL A 267 -2.60 7.28 10.02
N LEU A 268 -2.89 7.99 11.11
CA LEU A 268 -2.90 9.46 11.16
C LEU A 268 -1.63 9.96 11.84
N PHE A 269 -0.97 10.93 11.22
CA PHE A 269 0.32 11.45 11.68
C PHE A 269 0.20 12.35 12.91
N ASP A 270 -0.96 12.98 13.10
CA ASP A 270 -1.32 13.71 14.31
C ASP A 270 -2.46 12.97 15.04
N THR A 271 -2.20 12.65 16.30
CA THR A 271 -3.13 11.95 17.19
C THR A 271 -4.39 12.77 17.51
N GLY A 272 -4.33 14.10 17.39
CA GLY A 272 -5.47 14.99 17.59
C GLY A 272 -6.44 15.04 16.40
N THR A 273 -6.05 14.50 15.25
CA THR A 273 -6.84 14.53 14.01
C THR A 273 -8.13 13.73 14.12
N ALA A 274 -8.17 12.68 14.96
CA ALA A 274 -9.37 11.90 15.24
C ALA A 274 -9.63 11.81 16.74
N GLN A 275 -10.90 11.91 17.14
CA GLN A 275 -11.33 11.86 18.54
C GLN A 275 -12.04 10.55 18.85
N CYS A 276 -11.78 10.02 20.04
CA CYS A 276 -12.49 8.87 20.57
C CYS A 276 -13.93 9.28 20.93
N MET A 277 -14.92 8.50 20.48
CA MET A 277 -16.34 8.83 20.59
C MET A 277 -16.99 8.31 21.88
N GLY A 278 -16.20 7.82 22.84
CA GLY A 278 -16.66 7.27 24.11
C GLY A 278 -15.78 6.12 24.60
N ASP A 279 -16.16 5.50 25.72
CA ASP A 279 -15.43 4.36 26.26
C ASP A 279 -15.50 3.13 25.33
N PRO A 280 -14.42 2.33 25.26
CA PRO A 280 -14.37 1.18 24.38
C PRO A 280 -15.28 0.03 24.82
N THR A 281 -15.81 -0.70 23.84
CA THR A 281 -16.49 -1.98 24.09
C THR A 281 -15.45 -3.08 24.26
N THR A 282 -15.55 -3.87 25.33
CA THR A 282 -14.65 -5.01 25.55
C THR A 282 -15.27 -6.30 25.03
N TYR A 283 -14.58 -6.97 24.12
CA TYR A 283 -14.94 -8.27 23.57
C TYR A 283 -14.06 -9.38 24.16
N GLN A 284 -14.64 -10.56 24.33
CA GLN A 284 -13.90 -11.79 24.61
C GLN A 284 -13.82 -12.61 23.32
N ILE A 285 -12.61 -12.96 22.90
CA ILE A 285 -12.41 -13.76 21.69
C ILE A 285 -12.79 -15.21 22.00
N THR A 286 -13.80 -15.73 21.32
CA THR A 286 -14.29 -17.09 21.53
C THR A 286 -13.53 -18.11 20.69
N SER A 287 -13.24 -17.77 19.43
CA SER A 287 -12.53 -18.63 18.48
C SER A 287 -11.88 -17.82 17.36
N LEU A 288 -10.79 -18.35 16.80
CA LEU A 288 -10.09 -17.84 15.62
C LEU A 288 -9.96 -18.97 14.59
N THR A 289 -10.15 -18.66 13.32
CA THR A 289 -9.93 -19.58 12.19
C THR A 289 -8.57 -19.29 11.56
N ALA A 290 -7.80 -20.33 11.25
CA ALA A 290 -6.50 -20.21 10.61
C ALA A 290 -6.48 -20.99 9.31
N GLU A 291 -5.85 -20.40 8.29
CA GLU A 291 -5.50 -21.06 7.03
C GLU A 291 -3.99 -21.34 7.02
N TRP A 292 -3.56 -22.46 6.44
CA TRP A 292 -2.14 -22.85 6.42
C TRP A 292 -1.75 -23.49 5.09
N THR A 293 -0.48 -23.32 4.74
CA THR A 293 0.15 -23.98 3.59
C THR A 293 1.47 -24.61 4.06
N ALA A 294 1.82 -25.77 3.50
CA ALA A 294 3.10 -26.40 3.78
C ALA A 294 4.21 -25.67 3.02
N THR A 295 5.23 -25.19 3.74
CA THR A 295 6.47 -24.68 3.13
C THR A 295 7.44 -25.83 2.92
N THR A 296 7.82 -26.08 1.66
CA THR A 296 8.95 -26.96 1.26
C THR A 296 10.29 -26.27 1.38
#